data_AF-A0A7V2MVN6-F1
#
_entry.id   AF-A0A7V2MVN6-F1
#
_cell.length_a   1.000
_cell.length_b   1.000
_cell.length_c   1.000
_cell.angle_alpha   90.00
_cell.angle_beta   90.00
_cell.angle_gamma   90.00
#
_symmetry.space_group_name_H-M   'P 1'
#
loop_
_entity.id
_entity.type
_entity.pdbx_description
1 polymer ?
#
loop_
_entity_poly.entity_id
_entity_poly.type
_entity_poly.pdbx_seq_one_letter_code
_entity_poly.pdbx_strand_id
1 'polypeptide(L)'
;MSVALPLSGEPRHQACLERALGLCVRALVRHLGDRLRAVILTGSFARGEGTVLADARGLRALSDLEFFVVLRGASPAARVLPACAAALEARLAAEGLRVGVEFGPLRPGFFRRARPSIFVFDLREHGRVLWGPPDLLEALPRFGPEAIPPEDALWLLCNRIVEQLELHERLALGAAGPAELAYGRVKLLLDLAGSLLAFVGRHVARYAERPAAFARLVAETPSLRAALPADLVAEVARAARAKVAPAAHDAWPPVDGGAAEGARLGHALRALGPAVTAALGWELARLLGARGDLDALLTAYARRAPLAERVRDWARLWLTPLPPPVALARGRALRLALRSTPRRLLYAAAARAYRALADGHGPEADPAPGDPRAAAAALVRDLPLASTARPVDPGAARRAIVALWRWAVRTR
;
A
#
# COMPACT_ATOMS: atom_id res chain seq x y z
N MET A 1 -1.17 24.57 16.77
CA MET A 1 -0.92 23.22 17.31
C MET A 1 0.53 22.93 17.03
N SER A 2 1.36 22.94 18.07
CA SER A 2 2.77 22.54 17.94
C SER A 2 2.84 21.04 18.16
N VAL A 3 3.55 20.32 17.30
CA VAL A 3 3.79 18.89 17.47
C VAL A 3 5.22 18.74 17.94
N ALA A 4 5.45 18.14 19.12
CA ALA A 4 6.76 18.11 19.78
C ALA A 4 7.88 17.36 19.01
N LEU A 5 7.54 16.69 17.91
CA LEU A 5 8.47 15.88 17.11
C LEU A 5 8.41 16.30 15.63
N PRO A 6 9.53 16.20 14.89
CA PRO A 6 9.57 16.54 13.47
C PRO A 6 8.55 15.72 12.67
N LEU A 7 8.00 16.33 11.62
CA LEU A 7 7.05 15.72 10.67
C LEU A 7 7.75 15.22 9.40
N SER A 8 8.93 15.76 9.08
CA SER A 8 9.81 15.29 8.01
C SER A 8 11.28 15.42 8.42
N GLY A 9 12.19 14.87 7.63
CA GLY A 9 13.64 15.02 7.84
C GLY A 9 14.17 16.43 7.59
N GLU A 10 13.34 17.36 7.14
CA GLU A 10 13.73 18.72 6.74
C GLU A 10 13.03 19.77 7.65
N PRO A 11 13.76 20.37 8.61
CA PRO A 11 13.20 21.30 9.59
C PRO A 11 12.46 22.49 8.98
N ARG A 12 12.89 23.00 7.81
CA ARG A 12 12.26 24.16 7.17
C ARG A 12 10.81 23.90 6.76
N HIS A 13 10.40 22.64 6.59
CA HIS A 13 9.03 22.28 6.23
C HIS A 13 8.08 22.20 7.44
N GLN A 14 8.61 22.16 8.67
CA GLN A 14 7.84 21.87 9.89
C GLN A 14 6.64 22.81 10.08
N ALA A 15 6.86 24.13 10.02
CA ALA A 15 5.82 25.12 10.28
C ALA A 15 4.66 25.04 9.26
N CYS A 16 4.98 24.77 7.98
CA CYS A 16 3.96 24.57 6.94
C CYS A 16 3.14 23.30 7.22
N LEU A 17 3.79 22.20 7.57
CA LEU A 17 3.14 20.93 7.87
C LEU A 17 2.25 21.02 9.13
N GLU A 18 2.72 21.67 10.20
CA GLU A 18 1.91 21.87 11.41
C GLU A 18 0.67 22.72 11.16
N ARG A 19 0.79 23.75 10.31
CA ARG A 19 -0.36 24.54 9.85
C ARG A 19 -1.38 23.68 9.10
N ALA A 20 -0.90 22.82 8.20
CA ALA A 20 -1.74 21.90 7.43
C ALA A 20 -2.47 20.89 8.34
N LEU A 21 -1.78 20.30 9.32
CA LEU A 21 -2.38 19.43 10.33
C LEU A 21 -3.47 20.17 11.11
N GLY A 22 -3.20 21.40 11.54
CA GLY A 22 -4.18 22.24 12.23
C GLY A 22 -5.43 22.54 11.39
N LEU A 23 -5.26 22.76 10.09
CA LEU A 23 -6.39 22.95 9.16
C LEU A 23 -7.24 21.68 9.05
N CYS A 24 -6.61 20.52 8.91
CA CYS A 24 -7.30 19.23 8.84
C CYS A 24 -8.11 18.96 10.13
N VAL A 25 -7.48 19.12 11.29
CA VAL A 25 -8.14 18.94 12.60
C VAL A 25 -9.32 19.90 12.74
N ARG A 26 -9.14 21.20 12.46
CA ARG A 26 -10.23 22.19 12.55
C ARG A 26 -11.38 21.89 11.59
N ALA A 27 -11.10 21.36 10.40
CA ALA A 27 -12.14 20.97 9.47
C ALA A 27 -12.93 19.76 9.99
N LEU A 28 -12.26 18.73 10.50
CA LEU A 28 -12.91 17.54 11.08
C LEU A 28 -13.76 17.90 12.29
N VAL A 29 -13.25 18.71 13.22
CA VAL A 29 -14.00 19.17 14.40
C VAL A 29 -15.28 19.91 13.98
N ARG A 30 -15.18 20.83 13.02
CA ARG A 30 -16.35 21.58 12.52
C ARG A 30 -17.39 20.70 11.83
N HIS A 31 -16.98 19.73 11.00
CA HIS A 31 -17.93 18.90 10.24
C HIS A 31 -18.55 17.76 11.06
N LEU A 32 -17.82 17.24 12.05
CA LEU A 32 -18.22 16.05 12.79
C LEU A 32 -18.81 16.38 14.16
N GLY A 33 -18.42 17.50 14.76
CA GLY A 33 -18.92 17.95 16.06
C GLY A 33 -18.80 16.86 17.13
N ASP A 34 -19.87 16.64 17.88
CA ASP A 34 -19.93 15.68 18.99
C ASP A 34 -19.70 14.22 18.58
N ARG A 35 -19.85 13.91 17.29
CA ARG A 35 -19.56 12.58 16.75
C ARG A 35 -18.06 12.29 16.76
N LEU A 36 -17.20 13.31 16.77
CA LEU A 36 -15.76 13.14 16.81
C LEU A 36 -15.29 12.87 18.24
N ARG A 37 -14.57 11.76 18.45
CA ARG A 37 -13.92 11.41 19.71
C ARG A 37 -12.44 11.77 19.71
N ALA A 38 -11.75 11.54 18.59
CA ALA A 38 -10.33 11.83 18.45
C ALA A 38 -9.90 11.94 16.98
N VAL A 39 -8.79 12.63 16.75
CA VAL A 39 -8.05 12.64 15.48
C VAL A 39 -6.62 12.22 15.78
N ILE A 40 -6.15 11.19 15.09
CA ILE A 40 -4.81 10.61 15.28
C ILE A 40 -4.06 10.71 13.96
N LEU A 41 -2.87 11.30 13.96
CA LEU A 41 -1.92 11.23 12.85
C LEU A 41 -1.22 9.86 12.85
N THR A 42 -1.11 9.25 11.68
CA THR A 42 -0.37 8.00 11.47
C THR A 42 0.61 8.16 10.29
N GLY A 43 1.24 7.06 9.89
CA GLY A 43 2.04 6.99 8.69
C GLY A 43 3.38 7.70 8.82
N SER A 44 3.95 8.07 7.68
CA SER A 44 5.32 8.61 7.64
C SER A 44 5.46 9.95 8.37
N PHE A 45 4.44 10.81 8.35
CA PHE A 45 4.51 12.10 9.06
C PHE A 45 4.47 11.91 10.59
N ALA A 46 3.74 10.92 11.08
CA ALA A 46 3.74 10.56 12.51
C ALA A 46 5.12 10.05 12.98
N ARG A 47 5.88 9.41 12.08
CA ARG A 47 7.27 8.96 12.32
C ARG A 47 8.34 10.03 12.11
N GLY A 48 7.97 11.20 11.59
CA GLY A 48 8.93 12.23 11.18
C GLY A 48 9.68 11.91 9.90
N GLU A 49 9.17 10.99 9.09
CA GLU A 49 9.78 10.51 7.84
C GLU A 49 8.93 10.87 6.61
N GLY A 50 8.11 11.93 6.72
CA GLY A 50 7.33 12.46 5.60
C GLY A 50 8.25 12.93 4.47
N THR A 51 7.99 12.48 3.25
CA THR A 51 8.79 12.89 2.08
C THR A 51 8.18 14.13 1.46
N VAL A 52 8.91 15.25 1.53
CA VAL A 52 8.48 16.56 1.02
C VAL A 52 9.56 17.12 0.11
N LEU A 53 9.17 17.50 -1.10
CA LEU A 53 9.97 18.20 -2.09
C LEU A 53 9.57 19.68 -2.12
N ALA A 54 10.50 20.53 -2.51
CA ALA A 54 10.21 21.91 -2.89
C ALA A 54 10.32 22.03 -4.42
N ASP A 55 9.39 22.75 -5.04
CA ASP A 55 9.44 23.10 -6.45
C ASP A 55 8.93 24.54 -6.68
N ALA A 56 8.84 24.97 -7.94
CA ALA A 56 8.42 26.33 -8.31
C ALA A 56 7.01 26.72 -7.82
N ARG A 57 6.15 25.75 -7.48
CA ARG A 57 4.77 25.95 -6.99
C ARG A 57 4.66 25.80 -5.47
N GLY A 58 5.79 25.78 -4.76
CA GLY A 58 5.85 25.61 -3.31
C GLY A 58 6.22 24.19 -2.89
N LEU A 59 5.62 23.70 -1.81
CA LEU A 59 5.92 22.38 -1.28
C LEU A 59 5.05 21.32 -1.97
N ARG A 60 5.65 20.16 -2.23
CA ARG A 60 4.99 18.95 -2.71
C ARG A 60 5.35 17.79 -1.79
N ALA A 61 4.40 17.35 -0.99
CA ALA A 61 4.55 16.11 -0.25
C ALA A 61 4.29 14.92 -1.17
N LEU A 62 5.22 13.96 -1.20
CA LEU A 62 5.03 12.66 -1.84
C LEU A 62 4.39 11.66 -0.87
N SER A 63 4.57 11.87 0.44
CA SER A 63 3.79 11.20 1.48
C SER A 63 2.42 11.85 1.63
N ASP A 64 1.41 11.04 1.97
CA ASP A 64 0.08 11.53 2.33
C ASP A 64 0.01 11.89 3.82
N LEU A 65 -0.85 12.86 4.17
CA LEU A 65 -1.27 13.12 5.55
C LEU A 65 -2.36 12.12 5.92
N GLU A 66 -1.95 11.04 6.57
CA GLU A 66 -2.84 9.94 6.97
C GLU A 66 -3.36 10.14 8.41
N PHE A 67 -4.68 10.14 8.59
CA PHE A 67 -5.29 10.25 9.91
C PHE A 67 -6.29 9.13 10.18
N PHE A 68 -6.36 8.72 11.44
CA PHE A 68 -7.55 8.04 11.96
C PHE A 68 -8.51 9.02 12.63
N VAL A 69 -9.77 8.92 12.23
CA VAL A 69 -10.88 9.71 12.76
C VAL A 69 -11.74 8.81 13.63
N VAL A 70 -11.67 8.98 14.95
CA VAL A 70 -12.40 8.13 15.90
C VAL A 70 -13.81 8.68 16.07
N LEU A 71 -14.81 7.90 15.68
CA LEU A 71 -16.21 8.34 15.59
C LEU A 71 -17.11 7.62 16.61
N ARG A 72 -17.98 8.38 17.27
CA ARG A 72 -19.07 7.85 18.10
C ARG A 72 -20.22 7.39 17.20
N GLY A 73 -20.79 6.22 17.51
CA GLY A 73 -21.99 5.70 16.85
C GLY A 73 -21.82 5.32 15.37
N ALA A 74 -22.96 5.18 14.68
CA ALA A 74 -22.98 5.02 13.24
C ALA A 74 -22.80 6.40 12.57
N SER A 75 -21.84 6.52 11.66
CA SER A 75 -21.53 7.78 10.96
C SER A 75 -21.49 7.54 9.46
N PRO A 76 -21.96 8.49 8.61
CA PRO A 76 -21.82 8.44 7.15
C PRO A 76 -20.37 8.72 6.70
N ALA A 77 -19.39 8.27 7.48
CA ALA A 77 -17.96 8.53 7.30
C ALA A 77 -17.46 8.18 5.90
N ALA A 78 -17.99 7.08 5.33
CA ALA A 78 -17.64 6.60 4.00
C ALA A 78 -17.94 7.60 2.86
N ARG A 79 -18.87 8.55 3.07
CA ARG A 79 -19.17 9.61 2.09
C ARG A 79 -18.58 10.96 2.50
N VAL A 80 -18.63 11.29 3.79
CA VAL A 80 -18.24 12.61 4.30
C VAL A 80 -16.72 12.80 4.31
N LEU A 81 -15.98 11.79 4.75
CA LEU A 81 -14.53 11.91 4.92
C LEU A 81 -13.79 12.10 3.58
N PRO A 82 -14.09 11.35 2.50
CA PRO A 82 -13.43 11.57 1.21
C PRO A 82 -13.70 12.98 0.64
N ALA A 83 -14.94 13.48 0.75
CA ALA A 83 -15.26 14.84 0.29
C ALA A 83 -14.54 15.91 1.11
N CYS A 84 -14.43 15.71 2.43
CA CYS A 84 -13.69 16.61 3.31
C CYS A 84 -12.18 16.60 2.98
N ALA A 85 -11.60 15.44 2.72
CA ALA A 85 -10.21 15.29 2.29
C ALA A 85 -9.95 16.06 0.99
N ALA A 86 -10.75 15.83 -0.06
CA ALA A 86 -10.58 16.53 -1.34
C ALA A 86 -10.68 18.07 -1.22
N ALA A 87 -11.60 18.58 -0.40
CA ALA A 87 -11.71 20.01 -0.15
C ALA A 87 -10.49 20.57 0.60
N LEU A 88 -9.90 19.79 1.53
CA LEU A 88 -8.68 20.17 2.24
C LEU A 88 -7.46 20.13 1.32
N GLU A 89 -7.31 19.11 0.49
CA GLU A 89 -6.24 19.03 -0.51
C GLU A 89 -6.25 20.25 -1.43
N ALA A 90 -7.41 20.61 -1.97
CA ALA A 90 -7.56 21.80 -2.82
C ALA A 90 -7.17 23.09 -2.09
N ARG A 91 -7.59 23.24 -0.83
CA ARG A 91 -7.23 24.39 0.00
C ARG A 91 -5.73 24.44 0.30
N LEU A 92 -5.12 23.33 0.71
CA LEU A 92 -3.70 23.25 1.01
C LEU A 92 -2.86 23.56 -0.24
N ALA A 93 -3.29 23.07 -1.40
CA ALA A 93 -2.65 23.39 -2.67
C ALA A 93 -2.70 24.90 -2.97
N ALA A 94 -3.83 25.56 -2.72
CA ALA A 94 -3.94 27.03 -2.84
C ALA A 94 -3.07 27.79 -1.83
N GLU A 95 -2.76 27.19 -0.67
CA GLU A 95 -1.82 27.72 0.33
C GLU A 95 -0.34 27.29 0.05
N GLY A 96 -0.05 26.71 -1.12
CA GLY A 96 1.31 26.36 -1.55
C GLY A 96 1.83 25.00 -1.07
N LEU A 97 0.97 24.13 -0.54
CA LEU A 97 1.31 22.76 -0.15
C LEU A 97 0.43 21.75 -0.91
N ARG A 98 1.01 21.07 -1.90
CA ARG A 98 0.36 19.93 -2.56
C ARG A 98 0.65 18.67 -1.75
N VAL A 99 -0.39 18.08 -1.18
CA VAL A 99 -0.30 16.87 -0.34
C VAL A 99 -1.61 16.10 -0.42
N GLY A 100 -1.53 14.77 -0.45
CA GLY A 100 -2.72 13.92 -0.28
C GLY A 100 -3.18 13.90 1.17
N VAL A 101 -4.50 13.82 1.40
CA VAL A 101 -5.09 13.74 2.74
C VAL A 101 -5.95 12.48 2.81
N GLU A 102 -5.65 11.58 3.74
CA GLU A 102 -6.43 10.35 3.93
C GLU A 102 -7.04 10.30 5.33
N PHE A 103 -8.35 10.04 5.40
CA PHE A 103 -9.11 9.92 6.63
C PHE A 103 -9.70 8.52 6.79
N GLY A 104 -9.09 7.70 7.64
CA GLY A 104 -9.58 6.37 8.02
C GLY A 104 -10.52 6.43 9.23
N PRO A 105 -11.79 6.03 9.11
CA PRO A 105 -12.69 6.02 10.26
C PRO A 105 -12.37 4.85 11.22
N LEU A 106 -12.29 5.13 12.53
CA LEU A 106 -12.19 4.12 13.58
C LEU A 106 -13.34 4.24 14.57
N ARG A 107 -13.71 3.12 15.21
CA ARG A 107 -14.65 3.09 16.34
C ARG A 107 -13.86 3.07 17.66
N PRO A 108 -14.37 3.68 18.76
CA PRO A 108 -13.70 3.67 20.06
C PRO A 108 -13.32 2.26 20.56
N GLY A 109 -14.16 1.26 20.27
CA GLY A 109 -13.87 -0.12 20.64
C GLY A 109 -12.75 -0.80 19.83
N PHE A 110 -12.14 -0.12 18.85
CA PHE A 110 -10.98 -0.62 18.10
C PHE A 110 -9.78 -0.79 19.05
N PHE A 111 -9.43 0.24 19.82
CA PHE A 111 -8.19 0.28 20.59
C PHE A 111 -8.04 -0.92 21.54
N ARG A 112 -9.13 -1.29 22.24
CA ARG A 112 -9.15 -2.43 23.17
C ARG A 112 -9.20 -3.82 22.50
N ARG A 113 -9.61 -3.90 21.24
CA ARG A 113 -9.84 -5.18 20.52
C ARG A 113 -8.91 -5.37 19.32
N ALA A 114 -8.00 -4.43 19.12
CA ALA A 114 -7.00 -4.48 18.08
C ALA A 114 -6.20 -5.79 18.23
N ARG A 115 -5.96 -6.47 17.11
CA ARG A 115 -5.12 -7.67 17.09
C ARG A 115 -3.70 -7.28 16.67
N PRO A 116 -2.68 -8.05 17.06
CA PRO A 116 -1.32 -7.89 16.54
C PRO A 116 -1.32 -7.79 15.02
N SER A 117 -0.69 -6.74 14.51
CA SER A 117 -0.58 -6.41 13.10
C SER A 117 0.51 -5.35 12.91
N ILE A 118 1.06 -5.25 11.70
CA ILE A 118 2.03 -4.17 11.35
C ILE A 118 1.38 -2.81 11.65
N PHE A 119 0.12 -2.68 11.27
CA PHE A 119 -0.65 -1.48 11.46
C PHE A 119 -0.76 -1.05 12.94
N VAL A 120 -1.16 -1.97 13.81
CA VAL A 120 -1.36 -1.67 15.23
C VAL A 120 -0.03 -1.39 15.92
N PHE A 121 1.04 -2.12 15.53
CA PHE A 121 2.39 -1.89 16.02
C PHE A 121 2.84 -0.46 15.71
N ASP A 122 2.80 -0.06 14.44
CA ASP A 122 3.21 1.29 14.00
C ASP A 122 2.36 2.39 14.63
N LEU A 123 1.04 2.16 14.73
CA LEU A 123 0.12 3.13 15.34
C LEU A 123 0.39 3.34 16.83
N ARG A 124 0.75 2.28 17.55
CA ARG A 124 1.07 2.38 18.98
C ARG A 124 2.41 3.09 19.21
N GLU A 125 3.44 2.74 18.44
CA GLU A 125 4.79 3.26 18.60
C GLU A 125 4.94 4.71 18.12
N HIS A 126 4.20 5.10 17.07
CA HIS A 126 4.44 6.37 16.39
C HIS A 126 3.19 7.20 16.15
N GLY A 127 1.99 6.67 16.39
CA GLY A 127 0.75 7.43 16.25
C GLY A 127 0.76 8.67 17.16
N ARG A 128 0.16 9.77 16.68
CA ARG A 128 0.08 11.02 17.44
C ARG A 128 -1.36 11.46 17.58
N VAL A 129 -1.87 11.56 18.80
CA VAL A 129 -3.19 12.16 19.04
C VAL A 129 -3.09 13.66 18.82
N LEU A 130 -3.76 14.17 17.78
CA LEU A 130 -3.79 15.60 17.46
C LEU A 130 -4.98 16.32 18.11
N TRP A 131 -6.05 15.57 18.40
CA TRP A 131 -7.25 16.06 19.07
C TRP A 131 -7.96 14.91 19.78
N GLY A 132 -8.52 15.15 20.96
CA GLY A 132 -9.16 14.14 21.80
C GLY A 132 -8.30 13.73 23.00
N PRO A 133 -8.62 12.60 23.67
CA PRO A 133 -7.88 12.12 24.84
C PRO A 133 -6.43 11.77 24.51
N PRO A 134 -5.43 12.37 25.19
CA PRO A 134 -4.01 12.20 24.85
C PRO A 134 -3.50 10.76 25.09
N ASP A 135 -4.11 10.05 26.03
CA ASP A 135 -3.83 8.68 26.45
C ASP A 135 -4.50 7.61 25.57
N LEU A 136 -5.25 8.00 24.53
CA LEU A 136 -6.08 7.08 23.74
C LEU A 136 -5.30 5.89 23.15
N LEU A 137 -4.05 6.12 22.73
CA LEU A 137 -3.21 5.08 22.13
C LEU A 137 -2.66 4.09 23.17
N GLU A 138 -2.63 4.46 24.46
CA GLU A 138 -2.18 3.57 25.52
C GLU A 138 -3.07 2.33 25.65
N ALA A 139 -4.35 2.47 25.28
CA ALA A 139 -5.35 1.40 25.27
C ALA A 139 -5.13 0.33 24.19
N LEU A 140 -4.21 0.54 23.24
CA LEU A 140 -3.80 -0.51 22.30
C LEU A 140 -3.09 -1.65 23.05
N PRO A 141 -3.15 -2.91 22.59
CA PRO A 141 -2.34 -3.96 23.20
C PRO A 141 -0.85 -3.69 23.02
N ARG A 142 -0.03 -4.07 24.03
CA ARG A 142 1.43 -4.14 23.91
C ARG A 142 1.82 -5.51 23.38
N PHE A 143 2.66 -5.55 22.34
CA PHE A 143 3.23 -6.77 21.78
C PHE A 143 4.52 -6.43 21.02
N GLY A 144 5.44 -7.38 20.93
CA GLY A 144 6.64 -7.26 20.12
C GLY A 144 6.42 -7.64 18.65
N PRO A 145 7.35 -7.32 17.75
CA PRO A 145 7.23 -7.61 16.32
C PRO A 145 7.04 -9.10 16.01
N GLU A 146 7.50 -10.00 16.88
CA GLU A 146 7.33 -11.45 16.78
C GLU A 146 5.86 -11.92 16.87
N ALA A 147 4.99 -11.10 17.44
CA ALA A 147 3.56 -11.39 17.53
C ALA A 147 2.78 -10.98 16.27
N ILE A 148 3.40 -10.24 15.33
CA ILE A 148 2.77 -9.87 14.07
C ILE A 148 2.57 -11.13 13.22
N PRO A 149 1.35 -11.43 12.76
CA PRO A 149 1.10 -12.59 11.91
C PRO A 149 1.92 -12.51 10.60
N PRO A 150 2.53 -13.60 10.13
CA PRO A 150 3.26 -13.60 8.86
C PRO A 150 2.38 -13.22 7.66
N GLU A 151 1.08 -13.48 7.71
CA GLU A 151 0.14 -13.07 6.67
C GLU A 151 0.03 -11.55 6.52
N ASP A 152 0.26 -10.77 7.58
CA ASP A 152 0.24 -9.31 7.52
C ASP A 152 1.39 -8.76 6.65
N ALA A 153 2.56 -9.41 6.72
CA ALA A 153 3.69 -9.14 5.84
C ALA A 153 3.34 -9.44 4.38
N LEU A 154 2.80 -10.63 4.10
CA LEU A 154 2.33 -10.98 2.76
C LEU A 154 1.35 -9.95 2.20
N TRP A 155 0.42 -9.46 3.01
CA TRP A 155 -0.54 -8.45 2.60
C TRP A 155 0.11 -7.10 2.32
N LEU A 156 1.15 -6.71 3.09
CA LEU A 156 1.94 -5.52 2.80
C LEU A 156 2.54 -5.61 1.39
N LEU A 157 3.25 -6.70 1.07
CA LEU A 157 3.85 -6.88 -0.25
C LEU A 157 2.78 -6.96 -1.36
N CYS A 158 1.69 -7.68 -1.14
CA CYS A 158 0.59 -7.77 -2.11
C CYS A 158 -0.08 -6.41 -2.37
N ASN A 159 -0.24 -5.57 -1.34
CA ASN A 159 -0.73 -4.20 -1.54
C ASN A 159 0.24 -3.39 -2.39
N ARG A 160 1.55 -3.51 -2.15
CA ARG A 160 2.55 -2.84 -3.01
C ARG A 160 2.49 -3.33 -4.45
N ILE A 161 2.34 -4.63 -4.68
CA ILE A 161 2.17 -5.21 -6.01
C ILE A 161 0.99 -4.56 -6.74
N VAL A 162 -0.19 -4.46 -6.10
CA VAL A 162 -1.36 -3.84 -6.71
C VAL A 162 -1.12 -2.36 -7.01
N GLU A 163 -0.49 -1.62 -6.10
CA GLU A 163 -0.13 -0.22 -6.33
C GLU A 163 0.84 -0.05 -7.50
N GLN A 164 1.76 -0.99 -7.74
CA GLN A 164 2.61 -0.96 -8.93
C GLN A 164 1.83 -1.21 -10.22
N LEU A 165 0.85 -2.12 -10.20
CA LEU A 165 -0.03 -2.31 -11.36
C LEU A 165 -0.81 -1.03 -11.66
N GLU A 166 -1.34 -0.37 -10.62
CA GLU A 166 -2.03 0.90 -10.76
C GLU A 166 -1.12 1.98 -11.36
N LEU A 167 0.09 2.11 -10.82
CA LEU A 167 1.07 3.09 -11.26
C LEU A 167 1.50 2.86 -12.72
N HIS A 168 1.69 1.60 -13.11
CA HIS A 168 1.99 1.23 -14.49
C HIS A 168 0.85 1.60 -15.45
N GLU A 169 -0.40 1.30 -15.09
CA GLU A 169 -1.56 1.65 -15.93
C GLU A 169 -1.74 3.17 -16.03
N ARG A 170 -1.51 3.90 -14.94
CA ARG A 170 -1.56 5.37 -14.98
C ARG A 170 -0.45 5.95 -15.86
N LEU A 171 0.75 5.38 -15.85
CA LEU A 171 1.81 5.76 -16.78
C LEU A 171 1.41 5.52 -18.24
N ALA A 172 0.85 4.34 -18.54
CA ALA A 172 0.39 4.00 -19.89
C ALA A 172 -0.70 4.96 -20.42
N LEU A 173 -1.50 5.53 -19.50
CA LEU A 173 -2.53 6.54 -19.80
C LEU A 173 -2.03 7.99 -19.75
N GLY A 174 -0.74 8.23 -19.50
CA GLY A 174 -0.17 9.57 -19.34
C GLY A 174 -0.62 10.30 -18.06
N ALA A 175 -1.17 9.58 -17.09
CA ALA A 175 -1.73 10.09 -15.83
C ALA A 175 -0.80 9.93 -14.61
N ALA A 176 0.44 9.49 -14.81
CA ALA A 176 1.47 9.42 -13.77
C ALA A 176 2.74 10.14 -14.24
N GLY A 177 3.29 10.98 -13.36
CA GLY A 177 4.52 11.74 -13.64
C GLY A 177 5.79 11.04 -13.11
N PRO A 178 7.00 11.47 -13.53
CA PRO A 178 8.27 10.90 -13.09
C PRO A 178 8.45 10.82 -11.57
N ALA A 179 8.12 11.89 -10.84
CA ALA A 179 8.23 11.91 -9.38
C ALA A 179 7.35 10.84 -8.71
N GLU A 180 6.17 10.56 -9.27
CA GLU A 180 5.28 9.51 -8.76
C GLU A 180 5.84 8.11 -9.03
N LEU A 181 6.46 7.90 -10.21
CA LEU A 181 7.15 6.66 -10.54
C LEU A 181 8.35 6.39 -9.63
N ALA A 182 9.20 7.40 -9.44
CA ALA A 182 10.35 7.32 -8.54
C ALA A 182 9.91 7.03 -7.10
N TYR A 183 8.83 7.68 -6.65
CA TYR A 183 8.27 7.45 -5.32
C TYR A 183 7.68 6.06 -5.16
N GLY A 184 6.94 5.58 -6.17
CA GLY A 184 6.43 4.22 -6.22
C GLY A 184 7.54 3.17 -6.12
N ARG A 185 8.69 3.41 -6.77
CA ARG A 185 9.88 2.55 -6.69
C ARG A 185 10.46 2.51 -5.28
N VAL A 186 10.65 3.70 -4.69
CA VAL A 186 11.16 3.83 -3.31
C VAL A 186 10.25 3.09 -2.32
N LYS A 187 8.93 3.30 -2.40
CA LYS A 187 7.97 2.57 -1.55
C LYS A 187 8.04 1.06 -1.76
N LEU A 188 8.10 0.59 -3.01
CA LEU A 188 8.20 -0.85 -3.30
C LEU A 188 9.43 -1.47 -2.63
N LEU A 189 10.61 -0.88 -2.81
CA LEU A 189 11.85 -1.39 -2.21
C LEU A 189 11.79 -1.43 -0.68
N LEU A 190 11.28 -0.36 -0.07
CA LEU A 190 11.18 -0.27 1.38
C LEU A 190 10.20 -1.27 1.96
N ASP A 191 9.06 -1.49 1.31
CA ASP A 191 8.03 -2.40 1.80
C ASP A 191 8.29 -3.85 1.39
N LEU A 192 9.10 -4.11 0.36
CA LEU A 192 9.67 -5.43 0.10
C LEU A 192 10.57 -5.87 1.27
N ALA A 193 11.50 -4.99 1.68
CA ALA A 193 12.33 -5.23 2.86
C ALA A 193 11.49 -5.31 4.15
N GLY A 194 10.49 -4.42 4.28
CA GLY A 194 9.56 -4.40 5.42
C GLY A 194 8.75 -5.68 5.54
N SER A 195 8.24 -6.20 4.42
CA SER A 195 7.53 -7.49 4.36
C SER A 195 8.42 -8.62 4.86
N LEU A 196 9.62 -8.77 4.29
CA LEU A 196 10.54 -9.85 4.68
C LEU A 196 10.94 -9.78 6.16
N LEU A 197 11.15 -8.58 6.71
CA LEU A 197 11.43 -8.36 8.12
C LEU A 197 10.23 -8.73 9.01
N ALA A 198 9.04 -8.24 8.67
CA ALA A 198 7.83 -8.54 9.43
C ALA A 198 7.48 -10.03 9.36
N PHE A 199 7.70 -10.69 8.23
CA PHE A 199 7.42 -12.11 8.02
C PHE A 199 8.22 -13.01 8.99
N VAL A 200 9.44 -12.61 9.36
CA VAL A 200 10.28 -13.33 10.32
C VAL A 200 10.16 -12.80 11.75
N GLY A 201 9.17 -11.95 12.04
CA GLY A 201 8.94 -11.40 13.38
C GLY A 201 9.93 -10.31 13.79
N ARG A 202 10.58 -9.64 12.83
CA ARG A 202 11.60 -8.59 13.07
C ARG A 202 11.21 -7.26 12.43
N HIS A 203 9.91 -6.95 12.45
CA HIS A 203 9.37 -5.71 11.87
C HIS A 203 10.08 -4.45 12.41
N VAL A 204 10.30 -3.49 11.52
CA VAL A 204 10.92 -2.19 11.82
C VAL A 204 10.07 -1.08 11.21
N ALA A 205 9.46 -0.27 12.08
CA ALA A 205 8.51 0.77 11.69
C ALA A 205 9.18 1.93 10.93
N ARG A 206 10.37 2.34 11.36
CA ARG A 206 11.09 3.49 10.78
C ARG A 206 11.86 3.10 9.52
N TYR A 207 11.68 3.89 8.47
CA TYR A 207 12.38 3.69 7.20
C TYR A 207 13.88 3.87 7.33
N ALA A 208 14.35 4.77 8.21
CA ALA A 208 15.78 5.01 8.43
C ALA A 208 16.53 3.78 9.00
N GLU A 209 15.86 2.96 9.81
CA GLU A 209 16.45 1.81 10.51
C GLU A 209 16.37 0.52 9.68
N ARG A 210 15.41 0.48 8.74
CA ARG A 210 15.07 -0.70 7.94
C ARG A 210 16.24 -1.27 7.12
N PRO A 211 17.11 -0.47 6.46
CA PRO A 211 18.21 -1.02 5.67
C PRO A 211 19.19 -1.87 6.48
N ALA A 212 19.56 -1.41 7.68
CA ALA A 212 20.49 -2.13 8.54
C ALA A 212 19.86 -3.44 9.04
N ALA A 213 18.57 -3.41 9.39
CA ALA A 213 17.84 -4.63 9.76
C ALA A 213 17.74 -5.62 8.59
N PHE A 214 17.42 -5.13 7.39
CA PHE A 214 17.31 -5.96 6.19
C PHE A 214 18.65 -6.57 5.77
N ALA A 215 19.73 -5.79 5.79
CA ALA A 215 21.08 -6.28 5.51
C ALA A 215 21.46 -7.43 6.45
N ARG A 216 21.19 -7.30 7.75
CA ARG A 216 21.40 -8.37 8.74
C ARG A 216 20.55 -9.60 8.43
N LEU A 217 19.26 -9.44 8.11
CA LEU A 217 18.39 -10.57 7.74
C LEU A 217 18.95 -11.37 6.55
N VAL A 218 19.41 -10.68 5.50
CA VAL A 218 20.01 -11.30 4.31
C VAL A 218 21.36 -11.96 4.65
N ALA A 219 22.16 -11.36 5.54
CA ALA A 219 23.42 -11.92 6.04
C ALA A 219 23.23 -13.19 6.90
N GLU A 220 22.11 -13.29 7.62
CA GLU A 220 21.83 -14.42 8.51
C GLU A 220 21.01 -15.53 7.84
N THR A 221 20.40 -15.28 6.68
CA THR A 221 19.48 -16.22 6.02
C THR A 221 19.98 -16.63 4.62
N PRO A 222 20.79 -17.70 4.51
CA PRO A 222 21.36 -18.13 3.22
C PRO A 222 20.31 -18.42 2.14
N SER A 223 19.18 -19.04 2.50
CA SER A 223 18.09 -19.33 1.55
C SER A 223 17.44 -18.07 0.98
N LEU A 224 17.35 -17.00 1.77
CA LEU A 224 16.84 -15.71 1.31
C LEU A 224 17.86 -15.00 0.43
N ARG A 225 19.14 -15.00 0.84
CA ARG A 225 20.24 -14.43 0.02
C ARG A 225 20.32 -15.08 -1.35
N ALA A 226 20.18 -16.40 -1.43
CA ALA A 226 20.20 -17.12 -2.69
C ALA A 226 19.00 -16.81 -3.60
N ALA A 227 17.87 -16.38 -3.03
CA ALA A 227 16.65 -16.07 -3.78
C ALA A 227 16.62 -14.61 -4.30
N LEU A 228 17.29 -13.68 -3.62
CA LEU A 228 17.20 -12.25 -3.91
C LEU A 228 18.34 -11.79 -4.84
N PRO A 229 18.12 -10.75 -5.65
CA PRO A 229 19.21 -10.09 -6.39
C PRO A 229 20.30 -9.55 -5.45
N ALA A 230 21.56 -9.65 -5.88
CA ALA A 230 22.72 -9.32 -5.06
C ALA A 230 22.80 -7.84 -4.64
N ASP A 231 22.30 -6.94 -5.48
CA ASP A 231 22.30 -5.49 -5.28
C ASP A 231 21.12 -4.97 -4.43
N LEU A 232 20.14 -5.83 -4.13
CA LEU A 232 18.89 -5.41 -3.49
C LEU A 232 19.11 -4.73 -2.13
N VAL A 233 20.09 -5.20 -1.34
CA VAL A 233 20.42 -4.58 -0.04
C VAL A 233 20.89 -3.13 -0.22
N ALA A 234 21.71 -2.87 -1.24
CA ALA A 234 22.20 -1.53 -1.55
C ALA A 234 21.07 -0.64 -2.10
N GLU A 235 20.19 -1.18 -2.93
CA GLU A 235 19.02 -0.47 -3.46
C GLU A 235 18.03 -0.08 -2.35
N VAL A 236 17.77 -0.95 -1.39
CA VAL A 236 16.94 -0.64 -0.20
C VAL A 236 17.58 0.48 0.63
N ALA A 237 18.89 0.45 0.84
CA ALA A 237 19.59 1.52 1.56
C ALA A 237 19.51 2.87 0.84
N ARG A 238 19.66 2.88 -0.50
CA ARG A 238 19.49 4.09 -1.32
C ARG A 238 18.06 4.62 -1.25
N ALA A 239 17.07 3.74 -1.36
CA ALA A 239 15.66 4.09 -1.26
C ALA A 239 15.31 4.70 0.11
N ALA A 240 15.84 4.16 1.22
CA ALA A 240 15.62 4.72 2.55
C ALA A 240 16.18 6.14 2.71
N ARG A 241 17.40 6.38 2.21
CA ARG A 241 17.99 7.73 2.23
C ARG A 241 17.16 8.71 1.41
N ALA A 242 16.78 8.32 0.19
CA ALA A 242 15.93 9.14 -0.67
C ALA A 242 14.57 9.46 -0.01
N LYS A 243 13.97 8.48 0.68
CA LYS A 243 12.69 8.64 1.39
C LYS A 243 12.78 9.65 2.55
N VAL A 244 13.79 9.52 3.41
CA VAL A 244 13.90 10.28 4.66
C VAL A 244 14.47 11.68 4.43
N ALA A 245 15.43 11.82 3.52
CA ALA A 245 16.10 13.09 3.22
C ALA A 245 16.06 13.38 1.71
N PRO A 246 14.88 13.65 1.13
CA PRO A 246 14.73 13.76 -0.31
C PRO A 246 15.51 14.94 -0.92
N ALA A 247 15.68 16.04 -0.18
CA ALA A 247 16.43 17.21 -0.66
C ALA A 247 17.94 16.96 -0.80
N ALA A 248 18.48 15.93 -0.15
CA ALA A 248 19.90 15.59 -0.14
C ALA A 248 20.26 14.48 -1.14
N HIS A 249 19.31 14.04 -1.98
CA HIS A 249 19.52 12.86 -2.82
C HIS A 249 19.04 13.08 -4.26
N ASP A 250 19.93 12.83 -5.23
CA ASP A 250 19.68 12.89 -6.68
C ASP A 250 18.74 11.79 -7.21
N ALA A 251 18.07 11.04 -6.31
CA ALA A 251 17.18 9.95 -6.69
C ALA A 251 15.83 10.45 -7.22
N TRP A 252 15.54 11.74 -7.04
CA TRP A 252 14.30 12.35 -7.46
C TRP A 252 14.49 12.96 -8.85
N PRO A 253 13.74 12.50 -9.87
CA PRO A 253 13.79 13.14 -11.18
C PRO A 253 13.28 14.59 -11.07
N PRO A 254 13.67 15.47 -12.01
CA PRO A 254 13.04 16.78 -12.12
C PRO A 254 11.52 16.63 -12.16
N VAL A 255 10.82 17.56 -11.52
CA VAL A 255 9.34 17.52 -11.42
C VAL A 255 8.68 17.49 -12.81
N ASP A 256 9.34 18.12 -13.80
CA ASP A 256 8.88 18.22 -15.20
C ASP A 256 9.61 17.25 -16.14
N GLY A 257 10.11 16.12 -15.63
CA GLY A 257 10.75 15.10 -16.46
C GLY A 257 9.84 14.66 -17.62
N GLY A 258 10.38 14.67 -18.84
CA GLY A 258 9.63 14.33 -20.06
C GLY A 258 9.32 12.83 -20.20
N ALA A 259 8.67 12.48 -21.31
CA ALA A 259 8.25 11.09 -21.61
C ALA A 259 9.40 10.06 -21.53
N ALA A 260 10.61 10.43 -21.95
CA ALA A 260 11.79 9.56 -21.88
C ALA A 260 12.16 9.18 -20.43
N GLU A 261 12.09 10.15 -19.51
CA GLU A 261 12.33 9.91 -18.09
C GLU A 261 11.24 9.00 -17.50
N GLY A 262 9.98 9.24 -17.87
CA GLY A 262 8.86 8.38 -17.50
C GLY A 262 9.04 6.93 -18.00
N ALA A 263 9.50 6.74 -19.23
CA ALA A 263 9.77 5.42 -19.80
C ALA A 263 10.91 4.70 -19.05
N ARG A 264 12.02 5.42 -18.76
CA ARG A 264 13.15 4.91 -17.98
C ARG A 264 12.72 4.45 -16.58
N LEU A 265 11.96 5.27 -15.86
CA LEU A 265 11.46 4.95 -14.53
C LEU A 265 10.44 3.81 -14.58
N GLY A 266 9.58 3.79 -15.59
CA GLY A 266 8.66 2.68 -15.84
C GLY A 266 9.39 1.35 -16.05
N HIS A 267 10.51 1.35 -16.79
CA HIS A 267 11.37 0.18 -16.93
C HIS A 267 12.02 -0.21 -15.59
N ALA A 268 12.59 0.76 -14.86
CA ALA A 268 13.20 0.51 -13.56
C ALA A 268 12.23 -0.07 -12.51
N LEU A 269 10.94 0.27 -12.59
CA LEU A 269 9.88 -0.33 -11.77
C LEU A 269 9.62 -1.80 -12.12
N ARG A 270 9.62 -2.14 -13.41
CA ARG A 270 9.42 -3.52 -13.88
C ARG A 270 10.63 -4.41 -13.59
N ALA A 271 11.84 -3.84 -13.63
CA ALA A 271 13.07 -4.53 -13.31
C ALA A 271 13.14 -5.06 -11.87
N LEU A 272 12.28 -4.57 -10.96
CA LEU A 272 12.12 -5.13 -9.60
C LEU A 272 11.28 -6.40 -9.56
N GLY A 273 10.67 -6.80 -10.68
CA GLY A 273 9.84 -8.00 -10.81
C GLY A 273 10.47 -9.27 -10.23
N PRO A 274 11.70 -9.65 -10.63
CA PRO A 274 12.39 -10.82 -10.07
C PRO A 274 12.57 -10.75 -8.54
N ALA A 275 12.92 -9.58 -7.99
CA ALA A 275 13.07 -9.42 -6.54
C ALA A 275 11.75 -9.63 -5.80
N VAL A 276 10.66 -9.04 -6.32
CA VAL A 276 9.32 -9.14 -5.74
C VAL A 276 8.78 -10.57 -5.83
N THR A 277 8.92 -11.23 -6.98
CA THR A 277 8.44 -12.60 -7.17
C THR A 277 9.24 -13.61 -6.35
N ALA A 278 10.55 -13.41 -6.23
CA ALA A 278 11.41 -14.23 -5.36
C ALA A 278 11.06 -14.07 -3.88
N ALA A 279 10.89 -12.83 -3.40
CA ALA A 279 10.49 -12.57 -2.02
C ALA A 279 9.11 -13.18 -1.71
N LEU A 280 8.12 -12.94 -2.58
CA LEU A 280 6.78 -13.50 -2.41
C LEU A 280 6.80 -15.03 -2.44
N GLY A 281 7.57 -15.63 -3.35
CA GLY A 281 7.75 -17.08 -3.43
C GLY A 281 8.38 -17.65 -2.14
N TRP A 282 9.41 -16.97 -1.61
CA TRP A 282 10.08 -17.35 -0.37
C TRP A 282 9.12 -17.28 0.85
N GLU A 283 8.36 -16.19 0.98
CA GLU A 283 7.37 -16.01 2.05
C GLU A 283 6.26 -17.07 1.96
N LEU A 284 5.70 -17.31 0.77
CA LEU A 284 4.65 -18.30 0.57
C LEU A 284 5.13 -19.72 0.82
N ALA A 285 6.33 -20.08 0.34
CA ALA A 285 6.90 -21.41 0.55
C ALA A 285 7.03 -21.72 2.05
N ARG A 286 7.50 -20.75 2.83
CA ARG A 286 7.62 -20.87 4.29
C ARG A 286 6.27 -20.91 4.99
N LEU A 287 5.34 -20.04 4.61
CA LEU A 287 4.01 -20.01 5.22
C LEU A 287 3.25 -21.32 5.00
N LEU A 288 3.43 -21.92 3.82
CA LEU A 288 2.73 -23.14 3.42
C LEU A 288 3.48 -24.41 3.85
N GLY A 289 4.74 -24.31 4.24
CA GLY A 289 5.61 -25.47 4.45
C GLY A 289 5.79 -26.29 3.16
N ALA A 290 5.76 -25.64 1.99
CA ALA A 290 5.75 -26.28 0.69
C ALA A 290 6.78 -25.65 -0.25
N ARG A 291 7.25 -26.43 -1.22
CA ARG A 291 8.10 -25.95 -2.33
C ARG A 291 7.30 -26.00 -3.63
N GLY A 292 7.64 -25.14 -4.57
CA GLY A 292 7.01 -25.09 -5.88
C GLY A 292 7.24 -23.75 -6.56
N ASP A 293 6.81 -23.64 -7.80
CA ASP A 293 6.74 -22.35 -8.47
C ASP A 293 5.74 -21.40 -7.79
N LEU A 294 5.86 -20.12 -8.09
CA LEU A 294 5.02 -19.09 -7.49
C LEU A 294 3.51 -19.31 -7.76
N ASP A 295 3.12 -19.86 -8.92
CA ASP A 295 1.70 -20.07 -9.25
C ASP A 295 1.06 -21.18 -8.43
N ALA A 296 1.80 -22.28 -8.23
CA ALA A 296 1.41 -23.37 -7.36
C ALA A 296 1.26 -22.86 -5.90
N LEU A 297 2.23 -22.08 -5.42
CA LEU A 297 2.20 -21.49 -4.08
C LEU A 297 1.03 -20.52 -3.90
N LEU A 298 0.76 -19.63 -4.86
CA LEU A 298 -0.39 -18.72 -4.83
C LEU A 298 -1.72 -19.49 -4.82
N THR A 299 -1.81 -20.57 -5.60
CA THR A 299 -3.01 -21.42 -5.65
C THR A 299 -3.23 -22.13 -4.32
N ALA A 300 -2.18 -22.66 -3.70
CA ALA A 300 -2.24 -23.29 -2.38
C ALA A 300 -2.62 -22.28 -1.28
N TYR A 301 -2.02 -21.09 -1.31
CA TYR A 301 -2.34 -19.99 -0.38
C TYR A 301 -3.80 -19.57 -0.44
N ALA A 302 -4.36 -19.43 -1.65
CA ALA A 302 -5.77 -19.10 -1.81
C ALA A 302 -6.67 -20.15 -1.15
N ARG A 303 -6.35 -21.44 -1.25
CA ARG A 303 -7.17 -22.53 -0.68
C ARG A 303 -7.08 -22.65 0.85
N ARG A 304 -6.08 -22.06 1.49
CA ARG A 304 -5.83 -22.18 2.94
C ARG A 304 -6.81 -21.39 3.83
N ALA A 305 -7.65 -20.51 3.28
CA ALA A 305 -8.54 -19.67 4.08
C ALA A 305 -9.51 -20.51 4.94
N PRO A 306 -9.69 -20.25 6.25
CA PRO A 306 -10.72 -20.92 7.05
C PRO A 306 -12.14 -20.64 6.52
N LEU A 307 -13.08 -21.60 6.65
CA LEU A 307 -14.45 -21.45 6.15
C LEU A 307 -15.15 -20.21 6.74
N ALA A 308 -14.99 -19.97 8.04
CA ALA A 308 -15.56 -18.80 8.71
C ALA A 308 -15.04 -17.47 8.12
N GLU A 309 -13.75 -17.41 7.75
CA GLU A 309 -13.14 -16.25 7.08
C GLU A 309 -13.76 -16.05 5.68
N ARG A 310 -13.92 -17.15 4.91
CA ARG A 310 -14.55 -17.11 3.57
C ARG A 310 -15.95 -16.52 3.64
N VAL A 311 -16.83 -17.08 4.46
CA VAL A 311 -18.23 -16.64 4.59
C VAL A 311 -18.29 -15.17 5.00
N ARG A 312 -17.54 -14.79 6.04
CA ARG A 312 -17.50 -13.42 6.55
C ARG A 312 -17.04 -12.42 5.49
N ASP A 313 -15.95 -12.72 4.78
CA ASP A 313 -15.34 -11.76 3.86
C ASP A 313 -16.15 -11.58 2.57
N TRP A 314 -16.80 -12.64 2.09
CA TRP A 314 -17.78 -12.57 1.00
C TRP A 314 -19.06 -11.86 1.42
N ALA A 315 -19.60 -12.12 2.62
CA ALA A 315 -20.75 -11.38 3.14
C ALA A 315 -20.44 -9.87 3.22
N ARG A 316 -19.27 -9.50 3.75
CA ARG A 316 -18.80 -8.10 3.76
C ARG A 316 -18.70 -7.49 2.36
N LEU A 317 -18.35 -8.28 1.34
CA LEU A 317 -18.31 -7.82 -0.05
C LEU A 317 -19.70 -7.51 -0.61
N TRP A 318 -20.70 -8.31 -0.26
CA TRP A 318 -22.07 -8.07 -0.74
C TRP A 318 -22.84 -7.03 0.08
N LEU A 319 -22.45 -6.82 1.34
CA LEU A 319 -23.05 -5.82 2.23
C LEU A 319 -22.41 -4.43 2.11
N THR A 320 -21.40 -4.26 1.26
CA THR A 320 -20.80 -2.94 1.05
C THR A 320 -21.81 -1.99 0.39
N PRO A 321 -22.00 -0.77 0.92
CA PRO A 321 -22.96 0.19 0.37
C PRO A 321 -22.47 0.83 -0.94
N LEU A 322 -21.21 0.58 -1.32
CA LEU A 322 -20.62 1.11 -2.55
C LEU A 322 -20.86 0.15 -3.71
N PRO A 323 -21.36 0.62 -4.87
CA PRO A 323 -21.53 -0.25 -6.03
C PRO A 323 -20.17 -0.83 -6.48
N PRO A 324 -20.14 -2.07 -6.99
CA PRO A 324 -18.90 -2.63 -7.53
C PRO A 324 -18.47 -1.83 -8.77
N PRO A 325 -17.16 -1.57 -8.94
CA PRO A 325 -16.64 -0.79 -10.07
C PRO A 325 -16.69 -1.54 -11.40
N VAL A 326 -16.94 -2.86 -11.35
CA VAL A 326 -17.05 -3.75 -12.51
C VAL A 326 -18.20 -4.73 -12.28
N ALA A 327 -18.87 -5.19 -13.35
CA ALA A 327 -19.98 -6.11 -13.22
C ALA A 327 -19.52 -7.48 -12.68
N LEU A 328 -20.22 -7.98 -11.65
CA LEU A 328 -19.90 -9.24 -10.97
C LEU A 328 -20.90 -10.35 -11.30
N ALA A 329 -20.41 -11.57 -11.53
CA ALA A 329 -21.25 -12.76 -11.70
C ALA A 329 -21.47 -13.47 -10.35
N ARG A 330 -22.71 -13.42 -9.82
CA ARG A 330 -23.09 -14.06 -8.55
C ARG A 330 -22.79 -15.56 -8.50
N GLY A 331 -23.12 -16.31 -9.56
CA GLY A 331 -22.82 -17.74 -9.62
C GLY A 331 -21.31 -18.05 -9.62
N ARG A 332 -20.49 -17.18 -10.20
CA ARG A 332 -19.02 -17.31 -10.14
C ARG A 332 -18.49 -16.95 -8.76
N ALA A 333 -19.01 -15.89 -8.14
CA ALA A 333 -18.68 -15.52 -6.76
C ALA A 333 -18.98 -16.66 -5.78
N LEU A 334 -20.13 -17.34 -5.91
CA LEU A 334 -20.48 -18.49 -5.07
C LEU A 334 -19.47 -19.63 -5.22
N ARG A 335 -19.10 -19.99 -6.46
CA ARG A 335 -18.06 -21.01 -6.71
C ARG A 335 -16.69 -20.62 -6.13
N LEU A 336 -16.33 -19.34 -6.23
CA LEU A 336 -15.08 -18.83 -5.68
C LEU A 336 -15.10 -18.77 -4.14
N ALA A 337 -16.26 -18.54 -3.52
CA ALA A 337 -16.43 -18.55 -2.07
C ALA A 337 -16.16 -19.92 -1.45
N LEU A 338 -16.42 -21.00 -2.20
CA LEU A 338 -16.02 -22.35 -1.79
C LEU A 338 -14.49 -22.54 -1.82
N ARG A 339 -13.75 -21.75 -2.61
CA ARG A 339 -12.30 -21.87 -2.77
C ARG A 339 -11.52 -20.97 -1.81
N SER A 340 -11.93 -19.71 -1.63
CA SER A 340 -11.12 -18.71 -0.92
C SER A 340 -11.90 -17.44 -0.54
N THR A 341 -11.21 -16.47 0.08
CA THR A 341 -11.72 -15.12 0.32
C THR A 341 -11.49 -14.22 -0.90
N PRO A 342 -12.29 -13.14 -1.08
CA PRO A 342 -12.07 -12.18 -2.16
C PRO A 342 -10.66 -11.58 -2.15
N ARG A 343 -10.14 -11.25 -0.95
CA ARG A 343 -8.81 -10.66 -0.77
C ARG A 343 -7.69 -11.58 -1.28
N ARG A 344 -7.69 -12.86 -0.90
CA ARG A 344 -6.63 -13.80 -1.32
C ARG A 344 -6.66 -14.09 -2.82
N LEU A 345 -7.85 -14.23 -3.40
CA LEU A 345 -8.00 -14.40 -4.85
C LEU A 345 -7.49 -13.20 -5.64
N LEU A 346 -7.79 -12.00 -5.14
CA LEU A 346 -7.35 -10.75 -5.72
C LEU A 346 -5.83 -10.57 -5.64
N TYR A 347 -5.21 -10.88 -4.50
CA TYR A 347 -3.76 -10.87 -4.36
C TYR A 347 -3.08 -11.90 -5.26
N ALA A 348 -3.64 -13.09 -5.40
CA ALA A 348 -3.13 -14.08 -6.34
C ALA A 348 -3.22 -13.60 -7.81
N ALA A 349 -4.34 -12.98 -8.19
CA ALA A 349 -4.50 -12.37 -9.51
C ALA A 349 -3.49 -11.23 -9.74
N ALA A 350 -3.30 -10.36 -8.74
CA ALA A 350 -2.36 -9.25 -8.82
C ALA A 350 -0.90 -9.72 -8.95
N ALA A 351 -0.48 -10.70 -8.16
CA ALA A 351 0.86 -11.27 -8.22
C ALA A 351 1.17 -11.86 -9.60
N ARG A 352 0.21 -12.59 -10.20
CA ARG A 352 0.34 -13.12 -11.57
C ARG A 352 0.42 -12.02 -12.62
N ALA A 353 -0.42 -10.99 -12.49
CA ALA A 353 -0.43 -9.87 -13.41
C ALA A 353 0.87 -9.05 -13.34
N TYR A 354 1.46 -8.92 -12.15
CA TYR A 354 2.73 -8.24 -11.95
C TYR A 354 3.91 -9.05 -12.48
N ARG A 355 3.92 -10.38 -12.25
CA ARG A 355 4.91 -11.26 -12.87
C ARG A 355 4.85 -11.19 -14.40
N ALA A 356 3.67 -11.35 -14.99
CA ALA A 356 3.50 -11.25 -16.44
C ALA A 356 3.93 -9.88 -16.99
N LEU A 357 3.71 -8.80 -16.24
CA LEU A 357 4.17 -7.46 -16.59
C LEU A 357 5.70 -7.35 -16.56
N ALA A 358 6.36 -7.97 -15.58
CA ALA A 358 7.80 -7.96 -15.44
C ALA A 358 8.49 -8.84 -16.50
N ASP A 359 7.94 -10.03 -16.79
CA ASP A 359 8.53 -11.02 -17.70
C ASP A 359 8.48 -10.56 -19.17
N GLY A 360 7.46 -9.79 -19.57
CA GLY A 360 7.27 -9.34 -20.96
C GLY A 360 8.27 -8.29 -21.46
N HIS A 361 9.43 -8.10 -20.79
CA HIS A 361 10.42 -7.06 -21.10
C HIS A 361 11.88 -7.50 -20.84
N GLY A 362 12.21 -8.78 -21.06
CA GLY A 362 13.61 -9.08 -21.39
C GLY A 362 14.04 -8.26 -22.62
N PRO A 363 15.32 -7.83 -22.74
CA PRO A 363 15.80 -7.11 -23.93
C PRO A 363 15.61 -7.90 -25.25
N GLU A 364 15.28 -9.19 -25.16
CA GLU A 364 15.02 -10.12 -26.27
C GLU A 364 13.57 -10.65 -26.31
N ALA A 365 12.66 -10.15 -25.46
CA ALA A 365 11.31 -10.69 -25.36
C ALA A 365 10.40 -10.20 -26.50
N ASP A 366 10.40 -10.95 -27.59
CA ASP A 366 9.35 -10.91 -28.60
C ASP A 366 8.00 -11.18 -27.90
N PRO A 367 6.93 -10.38 -28.09
CA PRO A 367 5.65 -10.67 -27.48
C PRO A 367 5.20 -12.05 -27.97
N ALA A 368 5.13 -13.01 -27.05
CA ALA A 368 4.74 -14.38 -27.38
C ALA A 368 3.48 -14.34 -28.28
N PRO A 369 3.51 -14.93 -29.49
CA PRO A 369 2.37 -14.91 -30.39
C PRO A 369 1.21 -15.65 -29.71
N GLY A 370 0.28 -14.89 -29.15
CA GLY A 370 -0.81 -15.42 -28.35
C GLY A 370 -1.98 -14.45 -28.30
N ASP A 371 -3.20 -15.00 -28.22
CA ASP A 371 -4.42 -14.21 -28.13
C ASP A 371 -4.41 -13.31 -26.88
N PRO A 372 -4.38 -11.96 -27.02
CA PRO A 372 -4.39 -11.04 -25.90
C PRO A 372 -5.60 -11.23 -24.96
N ARG A 373 -6.73 -11.70 -25.49
CA ARG A 373 -7.93 -12.00 -24.69
C ARG A 373 -7.74 -13.23 -23.83
N ALA A 374 -7.08 -14.27 -24.35
CA ALA A 374 -6.75 -15.47 -23.57
C ALA A 374 -5.78 -15.12 -22.43
N ALA A 375 -4.74 -14.31 -22.71
CA ALA A 375 -3.81 -13.82 -21.70
C ALA A 375 -4.52 -12.99 -20.63
N ALA A 376 -5.39 -12.05 -21.03
CA ALA A 376 -6.19 -11.25 -20.12
C ALA A 376 -7.12 -12.11 -19.24
N ALA A 377 -7.80 -13.10 -19.84
CA ALA A 377 -8.70 -14.01 -19.15
C ALA A 377 -7.97 -14.87 -18.10
N ALA A 378 -6.73 -15.26 -18.37
CA ALA A 378 -5.90 -16.01 -17.43
C ALA A 378 -5.61 -15.20 -16.14
N LEU A 379 -5.31 -13.90 -16.28
CA LEU A 379 -5.00 -13.02 -15.14
C LEU A 379 -6.20 -12.83 -14.18
N VAL A 380 -7.42 -12.80 -14.72
CA VAL A 380 -8.65 -12.57 -13.94
C VAL A 380 -9.46 -13.85 -13.69
N ARG A 381 -8.88 -15.03 -13.94
CA ARG A 381 -9.58 -16.32 -13.81
C ARG A 381 -10.14 -16.55 -12.41
N ASP A 382 -9.48 -16.02 -11.39
CA ASP A 382 -9.86 -16.18 -9.99
C ASP A 382 -10.76 -15.06 -9.47
N LEU A 383 -11.22 -14.14 -10.34
CA LEU A 383 -12.07 -13.01 -9.97
C LEU A 383 -13.53 -13.22 -10.37
N PRO A 384 -14.50 -12.68 -9.61
CA PRO A 384 -15.93 -12.88 -9.84
C PRO A 384 -16.50 -12.00 -10.98
N LEU A 385 -15.75 -11.76 -12.06
CA LEU A 385 -16.19 -10.92 -13.18
C LEU A 385 -17.32 -11.57 -13.99
N ALA A 386 -18.30 -10.76 -14.38
CA ALA A 386 -19.34 -11.12 -15.34
C ALA A 386 -18.77 -11.29 -16.76
N SER A 387 -19.50 -12.01 -17.63
CA SER A 387 -19.10 -12.19 -19.04
C SER A 387 -18.95 -10.86 -19.78
N THR A 388 -19.85 -9.91 -19.51
CA THR A 388 -19.84 -8.55 -20.06
C THR A 388 -18.69 -7.67 -19.55
N ALA A 389 -18.05 -8.06 -18.44
CA ALA A 389 -16.92 -7.35 -17.85
C ALA A 389 -15.60 -8.11 -18.02
N ARG A 390 -15.52 -9.05 -18.97
CA ARG A 390 -14.26 -9.74 -19.27
C ARG A 390 -13.28 -8.77 -19.93
N PRO A 391 -12.03 -8.69 -19.44
CA PRO A 391 -11.02 -7.83 -20.04
C PRO A 391 -10.66 -8.32 -21.43
N VAL A 392 -10.44 -7.39 -22.36
CA VAL A 392 -10.09 -7.67 -23.75
C VAL A 392 -8.58 -7.74 -23.99
N ASP A 393 -7.79 -7.22 -23.05
CA ASP A 393 -6.32 -7.20 -23.09
C ASP A 393 -5.74 -7.24 -21.65
N PRO A 394 -4.43 -7.53 -21.48
CA PRO A 394 -3.79 -7.60 -20.18
C PRO A 394 -3.82 -6.29 -19.37
N GLY A 395 -3.83 -5.12 -20.01
CA GLY A 395 -3.99 -3.82 -19.35
C GLY A 395 -5.39 -3.66 -18.74
N ALA A 396 -6.43 -4.01 -19.49
CA ALA A 396 -7.81 -4.06 -19.00
C ALA A 396 -7.95 -5.02 -17.81
N ALA A 397 -7.25 -6.16 -17.83
CA ALA A 397 -7.21 -7.09 -16.71
C ALA A 397 -6.56 -6.46 -15.45
N ARG A 398 -5.43 -5.78 -15.60
CA ARG A 398 -4.77 -5.05 -14.50
C ARG A 398 -5.64 -3.95 -13.92
N ARG A 399 -6.30 -3.15 -14.77
CA ARG A 399 -7.24 -2.10 -14.32
C ARG A 399 -8.42 -2.69 -13.55
N ALA A 400 -8.97 -3.83 -13.99
CA ALA A 400 -10.04 -4.52 -13.27
C ALA A 400 -9.56 -5.04 -11.89
N ILE A 401 -8.35 -5.60 -11.80
CA ILE A 401 -7.72 -6.01 -10.53
C ILE A 401 -7.59 -4.82 -9.59
N VAL A 402 -7.00 -3.72 -10.05
CA VAL A 402 -6.82 -2.49 -9.24
C VAL A 402 -8.16 -1.93 -8.76
N ALA A 403 -9.16 -1.84 -9.65
CA ALA A 403 -10.49 -1.34 -9.30
C ALA A 403 -11.16 -2.22 -8.24
N LEU A 404 -11.12 -3.55 -8.41
CA LEU A 404 -11.64 -4.49 -7.42
C LEU A 404 -10.89 -4.41 -6.09
N TRP A 405 -9.57 -4.20 -6.10
CA TRP A 405 -8.79 -4.02 -4.87
C TRP A 405 -9.17 -2.77 -4.12
N ARG A 406 -9.30 -1.63 -4.81
CA ARG A 406 -9.78 -0.39 -4.20
C ARG A 406 -11.15 -0.59 -3.54
N TRP A 407 -12.07 -1.26 -4.22
CA TRP A 407 -13.44 -1.49 -3.75
C TRP A 407 -13.59 -2.59 -2.68
N ALA A 408 -12.77 -3.65 -2.71
CA ALA A 408 -12.91 -4.79 -1.82
C ALA A 408 -11.95 -4.75 -0.61
N VAL A 409 -10.84 -4.02 -0.72
CA VAL A 409 -9.77 -4.00 0.28
C VAL A 409 -9.56 -2.60 0.84
N ARG A 410 -9.43 -1.57 0.00
CA ARG A 410 -9.05 -0.21 0.45
C ARG A 410 -10.21 0.59 1.05
N THR A 411 -11.44 0.40 0.58
CA THR A 411 -12.64 1.10 1.08
C THR A 411 -13.21 0.49 2.37
N ARG A 412 -12.49 -0.40 3.06
CA ARG A 412 -13.01 -1.20 4.18
C ARG A 412 -12.32 -0.95 5.52
#